data_AF-A0A2D7RG43-F1
#
_entry.id   AF-A0A2D7RG43-F1
#
_cell.length_a   1.000
_cell.length_b   1.000
_cell.length_c   1.000
_cell.angle_alpha   90.00
_cell.angle_beta   90.00
_cell.angle_gamma   90.00
#
_symmetry.space_group_name_H-M   'P 1'
#
loop_
_entity.id
_entity.type
_entity.pdbx_description
1 polymer ?
#
loop_
_entity_poly.entity_id
_entity_poly.type
_entity_poly.pdbx_seq_one_letter_code
_entity_poly.pdbx_strand_id
1 'polypeptide(L)'
;MSFIKKRTLKQDYVEEATPIQNNTESKLYMQFDVVPIPKTTDKYDSSQKAQQRANIAMIEARGKDLFTPNNTRVSLNNGKRLYQTQMLYGKFLPIEHLIPMLTNSDLTLKVNAVRTGADSHSTCMELKSGMMADLLEESADVKGDKVTKIELSNEEHGAMFVAVKQLNGFHYIQKVDYEVNKENDDKMHI
;
A
#
# COMPACT_ATOMS: atom_id res chain seq x y z
N MET A 1 25.34 -53.08 -41.11
CA MET A 1 24.25 -52.11 -41.39
C MET A 1 23.17 -52.28 -40.35
N SER A 2 22.84 -51.23 -39.60
CA SER A 2 21.48 -50.88 -39.14
C SER A 2 21.62 -49.93 -37.94
N PHE A 3 21.49 -48.62 -38.20
CA PHE A 3 21.41 -47.57 -37.19
C PHE A 3 19.93 -47.27 -36.98
N ILE A 4 19.39 -47.65 -35.82
CA ILE A 4 18.02 -47.26 -35.42
C ILE A 4 18.11 -45.91 -34.70
N LYS A 5 17.69 -44.86 -35.39
CA LYS A 5 17.56 -43.48 -34.88
C LYS A 5 16.52 -43.42 -33.76
N LYS A 6 16.93 -42.94 -32.58
CA LYS A 6 16.01 -42.48 -31.52
C LYS A 6 15.31 -41.20 -31.99
N ARG A 7 13.97 -41.22 -31.97
CA ARG A 7 13.10 -40.11 -32.36
C ARG A 7 12.83 -39.27 -31.12
N THR A 8 13.54 -38.15 -30.98
CA THR A 8 13.26 -37.16 -29.92
C THR A 8 12.10 -36.28 -30.38
N LEU A 9 10.96 -36.37 -29.69
CA LEU A 9 9.85 -35.44 -29.84
C LEU A 9 10.29 -34.09 -29.24
N LYS A 10 10.51 -33.09 -30.11
CA LYS A 10 10.57 -31.69 -29.70
C LYS A 10 9.14 -31.24 -29.43
N GLN A 11 8.87 -30.92 -28.18
CA GLN A 11 7.63 -30.30 -27.75
C GLN A 11 7.84 -28.80 -27.91
N ASP A 12 7.26 -28.23 -28.97
CA ASP A 12 7.27 -26.80 -29.22
C ASP A 12 6.39 -26.13 -28.15
N TYR A 13 7.03 -25.50 -27.17
CA TYR A 13 6.35 -24.61 -26.23
C TYR A 13 5.99 -23.33 -27.01
N VAL A 14 4.70 -23.15 -27.25
CA VAL A 14 4.16 -21.87 -27.69
C VAL A 14 4.23 -20.94 -26.49
N GLU A 15 5.23 -20.05 -26.49
CA GLU A 15 5.34 -18.94 -25.56
C GLU A 15 4.20 -17.97 -25.88
N GLU A 16 3.09 -18.08 -25.15
CA GLU A 16 2.02 -17.08 -25.20
C GLU A 16 2.62 -15.74 -24.74
N ALA A 17 2.84 -14.86 -25.71
CA ALA A 17 3.26 -13.50 -25.46
C ALA A 17 2.19 -12.80 -24.61
N THR A 18 2.48 -12.61 -23.33
CA THR A 18 1.72 -11.71 -22.45
C THR A 18 1.57 -10.35 -23.14
N PRO A 19 0.35 -9.80 -23.26
CA PRO A 19 0.15 -8.52 -23.93
C PRO A 19 0.92 -7.42 -23.20
N ILE A 20 1.60 -6.59 -24.00
CA ILE A 20 2.39 -5.44 -23.56
C ILE A 20 1.46 -4.51 -22.77
N GLN A 21 1.74 -4.35 -21.47
CA GLN A 21 1.04 -3.42 -20.61
C GLN A 21 1.27 -1.99 -21.11
N ASN A 22 0.20 -1.32 -21.53
CA ASN A 22 0.22 0.11 -21.84
C ASN A 22 0.53 0.89 -20.56
N ASN A 23 1.81 1.16 -20.33
CA ASN A 23 2.34 1.88 -19.19
C ASN A 23 1.98 3.37 -19.36
N THR A 24 0.75 3.72 -18.98
CA THR A 24 0.26 5.10 -19.03
C THR A 24 0.80 5.82 -17.81
N GLU A 25 1.26 7.07 -17.93
CA GLU A 25 1.64 7.85 -16.75
C GLU A 25 0.45 7.92 -15.78
N SER A 26 0.66 7.47 -14.55
CA SER A 26 -0.38 7.49 -13.53
C SER A 26 -0.60 8.91 -13.04
N LYS A 27 -1.86 9.33 -12.97
CA LYS A 27 -2.28 10.57 -12.32
C LYS A 27 -2.55 10.38 -10.82
N LEU A 28 -1.95 9.36 -10.21
CA LEU A 28 -2.22 8.97 -8.82
C LEU A 28 -0.91 8.81 -8.06
N TYR A 29 -0.86 9.30 -6.84
CA TYR A 29 0.22 9.02 -5.89
C TYR A 29 -0.32 8.43 -4.59
N MET A 30 0.51 7.65 -3.91
CA MET A 30 0.23 7.12 -2.58
C MET A 30 0.83 8.02 -1.52
N GLN A 31 0.10 8.25 -0.44
CA GLN A 31 0.58 9.02 0.69
C GLN A 31 0.07 8.43 1.99
N PHE A 32 0.97 8.26 2.95
CA PHE A 32 0.62 7.97 4.33
C PHE A 32 0.43 9.27 5.11
N ASP A 33 -0.54 9.29 6.02
CA ASP A 33 -0.71 10.36 7.01
C ASP A 33 -0.94 9.76 8.40
N VAL A 34 -0.45 10.43 9.45
CA VAL A 34 -0.79 10.07 10.83
C VAL A 34 -1.92 10.96 11.32
N VAL A 35 -3.00 10.37 11.81
CA VAL A 35 -4.16 11.12 12.28
C VAL A 35 -4.71 10.60 13.60
N PRO A 36 -5.42 11.45 14.37
CA PRO A 36 -6.15 10.98 15.55
C PRO A 36 -7.26 10.00 15.17
N ILE A 37 -7.44 8.97 16.01
CA ILE A 37 -8.61 8.10 15.93
C ILE A 37 -9.84 8.91 16.37
N PRO A 38 -10.90 9.01 15.55
CA PRO A 38 -12.12 9.73 15.94
C PRO A 38 -12.73 9.09 17.20
N LYS A 39 -12.96 9.90 18.23
CA LYS A 39 -13.69 9.50 19.44
C LYS A 39 -15.11 10.05 19.39
N THR A 40 -16.10 9.24 19.75
CA THR A 40 -17.53 9.58 19.78
C THR A 40 -17.94 10.48 20.96
N THR A 41 -17.00 10.90 21.81
CA THR A 41 -17.29 11.72 22.98
C THR A 41 -17.34 13.20 22.64
N ASP A 42 -18.48 13.85 22.94
CA ASP A 42 -18.74 15.29 22.74
C ASP A 42 -17.85 16.24 23.59
N LYS A 43 -16.96 15.71 24.43
CA LYS A 43 -16.10 16.51 25.28
C LYS A 43 -14.79 16.82 24.56
N TYR A 44 -14.69 18.06 24.10
CA TYR A 44 -13.45 18.63 23.58
C TYR A 44 -12.39 18.74 24.68
N ASP A 45 -11.28 18.01 24.52
CA ASP A 45 -10.08 18.12 25.37
C ASP A 45 -8.94 18.78 24.57
N SER A 46 -8.66 20.06 24.88
CA SER A 46 -7.59 20.81 24.24
C SER A 46 -6.19 20.29 24.56
N SER A 47 -5.98 19.72 25.74
CA SER A 47 -4.67 19.19 26.17
C SER A 47 -4.35 17.91 25.39
N GLN A 48 -5.31 16.99 25.29
CA GLN A 48 -5.17 15.79 24.48
C GLN A 48 -4.88 16.12 23.01
N LYS A 49 -5.60 17.08 22.43
CA LYS A 49 -5.38 17.50 21.04
C LYS A 49 -3.99 18.10 20.81
N ALA A 50 -3.50 18.88 21.77
CA ALA A 50 -2.14 19.43 21.71
C ALA A 50 -1.08 18.32 21.78
N GLN A 51 -1.28 17.33 22.66
CA GLN A 51 -0.39 16.16 22.77
C GLN A 51 -0.39 15.32 21.49
N GLN A 52 -1.57 15.06 20.91
CA GLN A 52 -1.69 14.34 19.66
C GLN A 52 -0.96 15.05 18.53
N ARG A 53 -1.09 16.37 18.41
CA ARG A 53 -0.37 17.17 17.40
C ARG A 53 1.15 17.08 17.57
N ALA A 54 1.64 17.16 18.80
CA ALA A 54 3.07 17.01 19.09
C ALA A 54 3.58 15.61 18.70
N ASN A 55 2.79 14.57 19.01
CA ASN A 55 3.14 13.19 18.68
C ASN A 55 3.08 12.93 17.16
N ILE A 56 2.11 13.49 16.44
CA ILE A 56 2.05 13.45 14.97
C ILE A 56 3.32 14.03 14.36
N ALA A 57 3.69 15.27 14.74
CA ALA A 57 4.88 15.93 14.22
C ALA A 57 6.17 15.13 14.53
N MET A 58 6.24 14.51 15.71
CA MET A 58 7.36 13.64 16.08
C MET A 58 7.43 12.38 15.20
N ILE A 59 6.29 11.72 14.96
CA ILE A 59 6.24 10.51 14.12
C ILE A 59 6.61 10.87 12.68
N GLU A 60 6.06 11.95 12.14
CA GLU A 60 6.36 12.46 10.80
C GLU A 60 7.84 12.77 10.62
N ALA A 61 8.47 13.43 11.60
CA ALA A 61 9.89 13.71 11.57
C ALA A 61 10.76 12.44 11.59
N ARG A 62 10.34 11.40 12.32
CA ARG A 62 11.07 10.12 12.42
C ARG A 62 10.89 9.24 11.19
N GLY A 63 9.72 9.26 10.56
CA GLY A 63 9.39 8.47 9.36
C GLY A 63 9.34 9.30 8.08
N LYS A 64 10.23 10.30 7.95
CA LYS A 64 10.16 11.34 6.90
C LYS A 64 9.90 10.85 5.47
N ASP A 65 10.38 9.66 5.13
CA ASP A 65 10.27 9.00 3.84
C ASP A 65 8.93 8.28 3.64
N LEU A 66 8.30 7.84 4.73
CA LEU A 66 6.99 7.19 4.70
C LEU A 66 5.88 8.19 4.33
N PHE A 67 6.00 9.43 4.79
CA PHE A 67 4.97 10.47 4.65
C PHE A 67 5.14 11.34 3.40
N THR A 68 6.16 11.07 2.57
CA THR A 68 6.30 11.74 1.26
C THR A 68 5.41 11.11 0.21
N PRO A 69 4.75 11.90 -0.66
CA PRO A 69 4.02 11.40 -1.82
C PRO A 69 4.86 10.46 -2.69
N ASN A 70 4.32 9.29 -3.01
CA ASN A 70 4.96 8.28 -3.84
C ASN A 70 4.15 8.05 -5.11
N ASN A 71 4.65 8.56 -6.24
CA ASN A 71 4.00 8.42 -7.54
C ASN A 71 3.78 6.94 -7.88
N THR A 72 2.73 6.66 -8.66
CA THR A 72 2.42 5.29 -9.05
C THR A 72 2.68 5.01 -10.53
N ARG A 73 2.73 3.72 -10.88
CA ARG A 73 2.51 3.23 -12.24
C ARG A 73 1.18 2.51 -12.27
N VAL A 74 0.45 2.65 -13.35
CA VAL A 74 -0.84 2.00 -13.53
C VAL A 74 -0.72 0.89 -14.58
N SER A 75 -1.28 -0.26 -14.26
CA SER A 75 -1.52 -1.34 -15.21
C SER A 75 -3.01 -1.69 -15.20
N LEU A 76 -3.51 -2.12 -16.35
CA LEU A 76 -4.89 -2.61 -16.48
C LEU A 76 -4.86 -4.13 -16.57
N ASN A 77 -5.59 -4.80 -15.68
CA ASN A 77 -5.72 -6.25 -15.67
C ASN A 77 -7.17 -6.65 -15.41
N ASN A 78 -7.78 -7.41 -16.32
CA ASN A 78 -9.15 -7.94 -16.17
C ASN A 78 -10.19 -6.90 -15.71
N GLY A 79 -10.18 -5.70 -16.32
CA GLY A 79 -11.13 -4.63 -15.98
C GLY A 79 -10.82 -3.88 -14.67
N LYS A 80 -9.72 -4.20 -13.99
CA LYS A 80 -9.22 -3.49 -12.81
C LYS A 80 -7.95 -2.71 -13.13
N ARG A 81 -7.82 -1.53 -12.53
CA ARG A 81 -6.57 -0.77 -12.52
C ARG A 81 -5.78 -1.11 -11.28
N LEU A 82 -4.52 -1.49 -11.48
CA LEU A 82 -3.55 -1.73 -10.43
C LEU A 82 -2.53 -0.59 -10.45
N TYR A 83 -2.57 0.23 -9.41
CA TYR A 83 -1.64 1.31 -9.15
C TYR A 83 -0.54 0.83 -8.19
N GLN A 84 0.71 0.95 -8.58
CA GLN A 84 1.84 0.47 -7.78
C GLN A 84 2.81 1.61 -7.53
N THR A 85 3.25 1.81 -6.28
CA THR A 85 4.27 2.82 -5.97
C THR A 85 5.53 2.61 -6.81
N GLN A 86 6.02 3.68 -7.44
CA GLN A 86 7.21 3.64 -8.30
C GLN A 86 8.49 3.44 -7.51
N MET A 87 8.55 4.01 -6.32
CA MET A 87 9.68 3.92 -5.41
C MET A 87 9.31 3.03 -4.24
N LEU A 88 10.30 2.32 -3.71
CA LEU A 88 10.15 1.71 -2.39
C LEU A 88 10.25 2.80 -1.33
N TYR A 89 9.47 2.68 -0.26
CA TYR A 89 9.67 3.48 0.93
C TYR A 89 11.02 3.12 1.56
N GLY A 90 11.60 4.08 2.28
CA GLY A 90 12.86 3.86 2.98
C GLY A 90 12.64 3.11 4.31
N LYS A 91 13.64 3.19 5.17
CA LYS A 91 13.75 2.33 6.37
C LYS A 91 14.03 3.15 7.63
N PHE A 92 13.45 4.35 7.73
CA PHE A 92 13.74 5.25 8.85
C PHE A 92 12.96 4.87 10.11
N LEU A 93 11.71 4.46 9.99
CA LEU A 93 10.84 4.12 11.11
C LEU A 93 10.35 2.67 11.01
N PRO A 94 10.86 1.75 11.84
CA PRO A 94 10.37 0.37 11.85
C PRO A 94 8.96 0.29 12.46
N ILE A 95 8.18 -0.68 12.02
CA ILE A 95 6.78 -0.88 12.43
C ILE A 95 6.69 -1.18 13.93
N GLU A 96 7.66 -1.91 14.48
CA GLU A 96 7.77 -2.21 15.90
C GLU A 96 7.83 -0.96 16.78
N HIS A 97 8.40 0.13 16.26
CA HIS A 97 8.43 1.42 16.94
C HIS A 97 7.21 2.28 16.61
N LEU A 98 6.66 2.15 15.41
CA LEU A 98 5.47 2.90 14.98
C LEU A 98 4.21 2.47 15.75
N ILE A 99 3.98 1.17 15.92
CA ILE A 99 2.82 0.62 16.66
C ILE A 99 2.66 1.26 18.05
N PRO A 100 3.67 1.24 18.95
CA PRO A 100 3.55 1.87 20.26
C PRO A 100 3.39 3.39 20.19
N MET A 101 4.02 4.07 19.21
CA MET A 101 3.81 5.53 19.05
C MET A 101 2.37 5.88 18.70
N LEU A 102 1.74 5.08 17.83
CA LEU A 102 0.34 5.26 17.43
C LEU A 102 -0.62 4.93 18.57
N THR A 103 -0.48 3.74 19.15
CA THR A 103 -1.38 3.22 20.20
C THR A 103 -1.35 4.07 21.47
N ASN A 104 -0.17 4.47 21.95
CA ASN A 104 -0.04 5.30 23.15
C ASN A 104 -0.61 6.72 22.99
N SER A 105 -0.87 7.15 21.75
CA SER A 105 -1.29 8.51 21.42
C SER A 105 -2.71 8.59 20.85
N ASP A 106 -3.45 7.47 20.81
CA ASP A 106 -4.74 7.36 20.12
C ASP A 106 -4.68 7.83 18.64
N LEU A 107 -3.60 7.46 17.94
CA LEU A 107 -3.37 7.78 16.54
C LEU A 107 -3.50 6.53 15.67
N THR A 108 -3.77 6.73 14.39
CA THR A 108 -3.83 5.70 13.36
C THR A 108 -3.11 6.16 12.10
N LEU A 109 -2.79 5.22 11.22
CA LEU A 109 -2.13 5.49 9.96
C LEU A 109 -3.17 5.45 8.83
N LYS A 110 -3.30 6.54 8.10
CA LYS A 110 -4.08 6.59 6.86
C LYS A 110 -3.18 6.26 5.68
N VAL A 111 -3.75 5.53 4.73
CA VAL A 111 -3.16 5.29 3.41
C VAL A 111 -4.08 5.91 2.38
N ASN A 112 -3.56 6.88 1.64
CA ASN A 112 -4.32 7.65 0.67
C ASN A 112 -3.84 7.34 -0.73
N ALA A 113 -4.78 7.04 -1.62
CA ALA A 113 -4.59 7.07 -3.05
C ALA A 113 -5.13 8.42 -3.55
N VAL A 114 -4.22 9.35 -3.83
CA VAL A 114 -4.56 10.73 -4.19
C VAL A 114 -4.46 10.90 -5.70
N ARG A 115 -5.60 11.25 -6.31
CA ARG A 115 -5.70 11.52 -7.75
C ARG A 115 -5.38 13.00 -8.01
N THR A 116 -4.60 13.28 -9.05
CA THR A 116 -4.32 14.64 -9.50
C THR A 116 -5.48 15.16 -10.36
N GLY A 117 -5.87 16.41 -10.17
CA GLY A 117 -7.01 17.05 -10.84
C GLY A 117 -7.75 18.00 -9.90
N ALA A 118 -8.50 18.95 -10.45
CA ALA A 118 -9.22 19.95 -9.66
C ALA A 118 -10.43 19.35 -8.92
N ASP A 119 -11.14 18.43 -9.58
CA ASP A 119 -12.35 17.77 -9.07
C ASP A 119 -12.12 16.26 -8.80
N SER A 120 -10.85 15.87 -8.63
CA SER A 120 -10.44 14.50 -8.38
C SER A 120 -10.72 14.05 -6.95
N HIS A 121 -11.30 12.86 -6.78
CA HIS A 121 -11.53 12.26 -5.46
C HIS A 121 -10.33 11.42 -5.01
N SER A 122 -9.99 11.52 -3.72
CA SER A 122 -8.98 10.65 -3.08
C SER A 122 -9.64 9.48 -2.37
N THR A 123 -9.05 8.29 -2.48
CA THR A 123 -9.47 7.14 -1.67
C THR A 123 -8.61 7.10 -0.42
N CYS A 124 -9.23 7.03 0.76
CA CYS A 124 -8.54 6.93 2.04
C CYS A 124 -8.93 5.62 2.75
N MET A 125 -7.93 4.87 3.20
CA MET A 125 -8.11 3.65 3.98
C MET A 125 -7.28 3.71 5.26
N GLU A 126 -7.71 2.99 6.28
CA GLU A 126 -7.03 2.95 7.58
C GLU A 126 -6.16 1.69 7.68
N LEU A 127 -4.87 1.87 7.99
CA LEU A 127 -3.97 0.81 8.41
C LEU A 127 -3.86 0.86 9.94
N LYS A 128 -4.65 0.02 10.60
CA LYS A 128 -4.72 -0.03 12.07
C LYS A 128 -3.43 -0.60 12.66
N SER A 129 -3.08 -0.13 13.87
CA SER A 129 -1.96 -0.68 14.64
C SER A 129 -2.10 -2.17 14.92
N GLY A 130 -3.32 -2.66 15.16
CA GLY A 130 -3.61 -4.10 15.30
C GLY A 130 -3.28 -4.89 14.04
N MET A 131 -3.68 -4.40 12.86
CA MET A 131 -3.35 -5.05 11.58
C MET A 131 -1.85 -5.09 11.33
N MET A 132 -1.13 -4.01 11.70
CA MET A 132 0.33 -4.02 11.62
C MET A 132 0.96 -5.01 12.59
N ALA A 133 0.44 -5.13 13.82
CA ALA A 133 0.92 -6.11 14.79
C ALA A 133 0.70 -7.55 14.31
N ASP A 134 -0.49 -7.86 13.80
CA ASP A 134 -0.80 -9.17 13.22
C ASP A 134 0.16 -9.49 12.06
N LEU A 135 0.43 -8.51 11.20
CA LEU A 135 1.36 -8.65 10.08
C LEU A 135 2.80 -8.94 10.52
N LEU A 136 3.22 -8.54 11.73
CA LEU A 136 4.56 -8.88 12.25
C LEU A 136 4.70 -10.38 12.55
N GLU A 137 3.61 -11.07 12.84
CA GLU A 137 3.57 -12.50 13.16
C GLU A 137 3.38 -13.39 11.93
N GLU A 138 2.95 -12.82 10.80
CA GLU A 138 2.73 -13.57 9.57
C GLU A 138 4.03 -14.08 8.91
N SER A 139 3.93 -15.15 8.13
CA SER A 139 5.03 -15.63 7.30
C SER A 139 5.19 -14.76 6.05
N ALA A 140 6.44 -14.44 5.70
CA ALA A 140 6.73 -13.76 4.44
C ALA A 140 6.41 -14.63 3.21
N ASP A 141 6.07 -13.98 2.10
CA ASP A 141 5.85 -14.62 0.81
C ASP A 141 7.18 -15.08 0.15
N VAL A 142 7.07 -15.60 -1.07
CA VAL A 142 8.25 -16.05 -1.86
C VAL A 142 9.24 -14.94 -2.20
N LYS A 143 8.85 -13.67 -2.11
CA LYS A 143 9.68 -12.48 -2.32
C LYS A 143 10.25 -11.93 -1.01
N GLY A 144 9.91 -12.56 0.12
CA GLY A 144 10.30 -12.15 1.45
C GLY A 144 9.50 -10.96 1.98
N ASP A 145 8.31 -10.70 1.43
CA ASP A 145 7.42 -9.61 1.84
C ASP A 145 6.21 -10.18 2.60
N LYS A 146 5.80 -9.50 3.67
CA LYS A 146 4.53 -9.74 4.36
C LYS A 146 3.52 -8.73 3.82
N VAL A 147 2.33 -9.15 3.43
CA VAL A 147 1.38 -8.27 2.76
C VAL A 147 0.04 -8.31 3.47
N THR A 148 -0.44 -7.14 3.90
CA THR A 148 -1.81 -6.99 4.41
C THR A 148 -2.68 -6.25 3.39
N LYS A 149 -3.94 -6.65 3.32
CA LYS A 149 -4.97 -5.99 2.50
C LYS A 149 -5.80 -5.09 3.40
N ILE A 150 -5.96 -3.83 2.99
CA ILE A 150 -6.87 -2.86 3.61
C ILE A 150 -7.96 -2.52 2.59
N GLU A 151 -9.20 -2.52 3.03
CA GLU A 151 -10.36 -2.20 2.20
C GLU A 151 -11.48 -1.58 3.03
N LEU A 152 -12.35 -0.82 2.37
CA LEU A 152 -13.58 -0.31 2.97
C LEU A 152 -14.68 -1.36 2.81
N SER A 153 -15.72 -1.29 3.63
CA SER A 153 -16.89 -2.17 3.50
C SER A 153 -17.60 -2.05 2.15
N ASN A 154 -17.38 -0.95 1.43
CA ASN A 154 -17.84 -0.76 0.05
C ASN A 154 -16.68 -1.03 -0.92
N GLU A 155 -16.82 -2.08 -1.73
CA GLU A 155 -15.85 -2.50 -2.74
C GLU A 155 -15.66 -1.48 -3.87
N GLU A 156 -16.56 -0.51 -4.04
CA GLU A 156 -16.44 0.52 -5.08
C GLU A 156 -15.16 1.36 -4.96
N HIS A 157 -14.62 1.45 -3.74
CA HIS A 157 -13.38 2.17 -3.45
C HIS A 157 -12.11 1.33 -3.63
N GLY A 158 -12.24 0.07 -4.05
CA GLY A 158 -11.12 -0.83 -4.25
C GLY A 158 -10.46 -1.29 -2.94
N ALA A 159 -9.23 -1.76 -3.06
CA ALA A 159 -8.42 -2.23 -1.93
C ALA A 159 -6.96 -1.79 -2.09
N MET A 160 -6.29 -1.48 -0.98
CA MET A 160 -4.85 -1.26 -0.96
C MET A 160 -4.14 -2.45 -0.32
N PHE A 161 -2.93 -2.74 -0.79
CA PHE A 161 -2.08 -3.82 -0.33
C PHE A 161 -0.79 -3.20 0.17
N VAL A 162 -0.53 -3.33 1.46
CA VAL A 162 0.67 -2.77 2.10
C VAL A 162 1.67 -3.91 2.30
N ALA A 163 2.81 -3.81 1.63
CA ALA A 163 3.87 -4.79 1.74
C ALA A 163 4.93 -4.32 2.75
N VAL A 164 5.37 -5.24 3.59
CA VAL A 164 6.32 -5.04 4.67
C VAL A 164 7.48 -6.01 4.50
N LYS A 165 8.70 -5.51 4.65
CA LYS A 165 9.91 -6.34 4.55
C LYS A 165 10.69 -6.31 5.85
N GLN A 166 11.15 -7.49 6.28
CA GLN A 166 12.05 -7.60 7.42
C GLN A 166 13.50 -7.31 7.00
N LEU A 167 14.19 -6.48 7.77
CA LEU A 167 15.62 -6.21 7.65
C LEU A 167 16.23 -6.09 9.05
N ASN A 168 17.30 -6.85 9.32
CA ASN A 168 18.04 -6.80 10.58
C ASN A 168 17.14 -6.95 11.82
N GLY A 169 16.13 -7.82 11.74
CA GLY A 169 15.18 -8.08 12.83
C GLY A 169 14.01 -7.10 12.94
N PHE A 170 14.01 -6.00 12.18
CA PHE A 170 12.93 -5.01 12.18
C PHE A 170 12.12 -5.03 10.88
N HIS A 171 10.86 -4.63 10.95
CA HIS A 171 9.96 -4.59 9.81
C HIS A 171 9.73 -3.17 9.32
N TYR A 172 9.76 -2.99 7.99
CA TYR A 172 9.59 -1.69 7.34
C TYR A 172 8.53 -1.79 6.25
N ILE A 173 7.64 -0.80 6.18
CA ILE A 173 6.74 -0.63 5.04
C ILE A 173 7.61 -0.42 3.80
N GLN A 174 7.43 -1.26 2.79
CA GLN A 174 8.26 -1.27 1.60
C GLN A 174 7.55 -0.65 0.40
N LYS A 175 6.27 -0.96 0.19
CA LYS A 175 5.47 -0.44 -0.93
C LYS A 175 3.97 -0.52 -0.63
N VAL A 176 3.20 0.22 -1.43
CA VAL A 176 1.73 0.15 -1.42
C VAL A 176 1.25 -0.03 -2.85
N ASP A 177 0.40 -1.03 -3.04
CA ASP A 177 -0.31 -1.24 -4.28
C ASP A 177 -1.81 -0.94 -4.04
N TYR A 178 -2.53 -0.41 -5.03
CA TYR A 178 -3.96 -0.11 -4.96
C TYR A 178 -4.66 -0.67 -6.18
N GLU A 179 -5.66 -1.50 -5.94
CA GLU A 179 -6.47 -2.13 -6.97
C GLU A 179 -7.90 -1.58 -6.89
N VAL A 180 -8.42 -1.13 -8.03
CA VAL A 180 -9.80 -0.62 -8.13
C VAL A 180 -10.41 -1.00 -9.48
N ASN A 181 -11.72 -1.24 -9.50
CA ASN A 181 -12.44 -1.46 -10.76
C ASN A 181 -12.34 -0.21 -11.65
N LYS A 182 -12.02 -0.40 -12.94
CA LYS A 182 -11.84 0.71 -13.88
C LYS A 182 -13.06 1.63 -13.95
N GLU A 183 -14.27 1.08 -13.98
CA GLU A 183 -15.51 1.86 -14.08
C GLU A 183 -15.75 2.74 -12.85
N ASN A 184 -15.39 2.23 -11.67
CA ASN A 184 -15.49 3.01 -10.44
C ASN A 184 -14.39 4.06 -10.36
N ASP A 185 -13.18 3.72 -10.80
CA ASP A 185 -12.06 4.65 -10.83
C ASP A 185 -12.30 5.80 -11.83
N ASP A 186 -12.90 5.52 -12.99
CA ASP A 186 -13.29 6.53 -13.97
C ASP A 186 -14.25 7.58 -13.37
N LYS A 187 -15.17 7.18 -12.48
CA LYS A 187 -16.07 8.11 -11.77
C LYS A 187 -15.36 8.99 -10.75
N MET A 188 -14.15 8.63 -10.31
CA MET A 188 -13.37 9.38 -9.33
C MET A 188 -12.42 10.40 -9.98
N HIS A 189 -12.28 10.37 -11.29
CA HIS A 189 -11.59 11.35 -12.12
C HIS A 189 -12.61 12.25 -12.82
N ILE A 190 -13.23 13.16 -12.06
CA ILE A 190 -14.19 14.15 -12.58
C ILE A 190 -13.40 15.36 -13.12
#